data_AF-A0A9X3WSJ4-F1
#
_entry.id   AF-A0A9X3WSJ4-F1
#
_cell.length_a   1.000
_cell.length_b   1.000
_cell.length_c   1.000
_cell.angle_alpha   90.00
_cell.angle_beta   90.00
_cell.angle_gamma   90.00
#
_symmetry.space_group_name_H-M   'P 1'
#
loop_
_entity.id
_entity.type
_entity.pdbx_description
1 polymer ?
#
loop_
_entity_poly.entity_id
_entity_poly.type
_entity_poly.pdbx_seq_one_letter_code
_entity_poly.pdbx_strand_id
1 'polypeptide(L)' 'MINKRLISGVFEGKEYIGHITLQGEKFVGSVHQVPEADEAEIFFDHSTGIFDTFEEAEAYVMKEWNRRFGD' A
#
# COMPACT_ATOMS: atom_id res chain seq x y z
N MET A 1 3.24 19.18 -4.67
CA MET A 1 4.11 17.99 -4.87
C MET A 1 3.57 16.91 -3.96
N ILE A 2 2.96 15.84 -4.49
CA ILE A 2 2.53 14.70 -3.66
C ILE A 2 3.79 13.88 -3.39
N ASN A 3 4.30 13.95 -2.16
CA ASN A 3 5.36 13.07 -1.69
C ASN A 3 4.79 11.65 -1.62
N LYS A 4 4.94 10.88 -2.71
CA LYS A 4 4.67 9.45 -2.71
C LYS A 4 5.71 8.79 -1.81
N ARG A 5 5.39 8.56 -0.54
CA ARG A 5 6.15 7.59 0.26
C ARG A 5 5.75 6.20 -0.19
N LEU A 6 6.73 5.52 -0.78
CA LEU A 6 6.63 4.17 -1.28
C LEU A 6 7.47 3.31 -0.33
N ILE A 7 6.84 2.30 0.25
CA ILE A 7 7.55 1.23 0.96
C ILE A 7 7.36 -0.01 0.09
N SER A 8 8.45 -0.72 -0.18
CA SER A 8 8.42 -1.98 -0.91
C SER A 8 9.23 -3.04 -0.19
N GLY A 9 8.88 -4.30 -0.42
CA GLY A 9 9.51 -5.44 0.23
C GLY A 9 9.06 -6.75 -0.38
N VAL A 10 9.87 -7.78 -0.21
CA VAL A 10 9.60 -9.13 -0.71
C VAL A 10 9.28 -10.03 0.48
N PHE A 11 8.12 -10.69 0.44
CA PHE A 11 7.65 -11.60 1.48
C PHE A 11 7.12 -12.87 0.85
N GLU A 12 7.60 -14.02 1.35
CA GLU A 12 7.28 -15.35 0.79
C GLU A 12 7.49 -15.45 -0.73
N GLY A 13 8.53 -14.78 -1.24
CA GLY A 13 8.86 -14.76 -2.67
C GLY A 13 8.04 -13.79 -3.53
N LYS A 14 7.11 -13.04 -2.91
CA LYS A 14 6.23 -12.09 -3.60
C LYS A 14 6.58 -10.65 -3.25
N GLU A 15 6.54 -9.75 -4.22
CA GLU A 15 6.78 -8.33 -4.00
C GLU A 15 5.50 -7.62 -3.54
N TYR A 16 5.63 -6.71 -2.58
CA TYR A 16 4.54 -5.89 -2.06
C TYR A 16 4.93 -4.41 -2.06
N ILE A 17 3.92 -3.56 -2.28
CA ILE A 17 4.07 -2.11 -2.25
C ILE A 17 3.00 -1.50 -1.33
N GLY A 18 3.47 -0.70 -0.37
CA GLY A 18 2.68 0.29 0.35
C GLY A 18 2.80 1.65 -0.33
N HIS A 19 1.67 2.27 -0.70
CA HIS A 19 1.65 3.62 -1.27
C HIS A 19 0.50 4.47 -0.74
N ILE A 20 0.64 5.80 -0.91
CA ILE A 20 -0.42 6.76 -0.64
C ILE A 20 -0.70 7.54 -1.93
N THR A 21 -1.97 7.61 -2.32
CA THR A 21 -2.44 8.39 -3.47
C THR A 21 -3.45 9.45 -3.03
N LEU A 22 -3.54 10.55 -3.76
CA LEU A 22 -4.61 11.54 -3.56
C LEU A 22 -5.71 11.24 -4.59
N GLN A 23 -6.92 10.97 -4.12
CA GLN A 23 -8.10 10.78 -4.95
C GLN A 23 -9.13 11.86 -4.63
N GLY A 24 -9.24 12.85 -5.51
CA GLY A 24 -10.02 14.06 -5.22
C GLY A 24 -9.41 14.83 -4.05
N GLU A 25 -10.19 15.01 -2.98
CA GLU A 25 -9.77 15.69 -1.74
C GLU A 25 -9.33 14.71 -0.63
N LYS A 26 -9.31 13.39 -0.91
CA LYS A 26 -9.00 12.36 0.09
C LYS A 26 -7.67 11.69 -0.19
N PHE A 27 -7.00 11.26 0.86
CA PHE A 27 -5.81 10.43 0.78
C PHE A 27 -6.18 8.96 0.87
N VAL A 28 -5.61 8.15 -0.01
CA VAL A 28 -5.87 6.72 -0.09
C VAL A 28 -4.56 6.00 0.15
N GLY A 29 -4.45 5.38 1.33
CA GLY A 29 -3.33 4.51 1.68
C GLY A 29 -3.64 3.07 1.28
N SER A 30 -2.71 2.40 0.63
CA SER A 30 -2.89 1.03 0.15
C SER A 30 -1.64 0.18 0.34
N VAL A 31 -1.80 -1.10 0.69
CA VAL A 31 -0.75 -2.13 0.66
C VAL A 31 -1.25 -3.28 -0.22
N HIS A 32 -0.50 -3.65 -1.25
CA HIS A 32 -0.89 -4.68 -2.21
C HIS A 32 0.32 -5.43 -2.75
N GLN A 33 0.12 -6.68 -3.19
CA GLN A 33 1.11 -7.44 -3.95
C GLN A 33 1.30 -6.82 -5.34
N VAL A 34 2.52 -6.78 -5.83
CA VAL A 34 2.82 -6.45 -7.23
C VAL A 34 2.48 -7.68 -8.08
N PRO A 35 1.63 -7.54 -9.12
CA PRO A 35 1.32 -8.63 -10.02
C PRO A 35 2.56 -9.08 -10.80
N GLU A 36 2.74 -10.39 -10.96
CA GLU A 36 3.68 -10.90 -11.97
C GLU A 36 3.09 -10.75 -13.39
N ALA A 37 3.95 -10.76 -14.41
CA ALA A 37 3.57 -10.43 -15.79
C ALA A 37 2.52 -11.37 -16.39
N ASP A 38 2.32 -12.55 -15.81
CA ASP A 38 1.36 -13.57 -16.18
C ASP A 38 0.12 -13.63 -15.27
N GLU A 39 0.09 -12.88 -14.17
CA GLU A 39 -1.05 -12.82 -13.24
C GLU A 39 -1.91 -11.58 -13.51
N ALA A 40 -2.61 -11.56 -14.65
CA ALA A 40 -3.24 -10.34 -15.15
C ALA A 40 -4.45 -9.81 -14.34
N GLU A 41 -5.15 -10.59 -13.52
CA GLU A 41 -6.39 -10.11 -12.85
C GLU A 41 -6.71 -10.81 -11.52
N ILE A 42 -5.72 -11.27 -10.77
CA ILE A 42 -6.00 -11.84 -9.44
C ILE A 42 -6.17 -10.67 -8.46
N PHE A 43 -7.29 -10.65 -7.73
CA PHE A 43 -7.51 -9.69 -6.63
C PHE A 43 -6.46 -9.99 -5.55
N PHE A 44 -5.30 -9.36 -5.69
CA PHE A 44 -4.18 -9.55 -4.79
C PHE A 44 -4.54 -9.10 -3.39
N ASP A 45 -3.76 -9.61 -2.45
CA ASP A 45 -3.90 -9.32 -1.04
C ASP A 45 -3.75 -7.82 -0.76
N HIS A 46 -4.89 -7.14 -0.68
CA HIS A 46 -5.07 -5.70 -0.79
C HIS A 46 -5.69 -5.18 0.49
N SER A 47 -5.05 -4.19 1.11
CA SER A 47 -5.60 -3.41 2.20
C SER A 47 -5.62 -1.95 1.77
N THR A 48 -6.79 -1.29 1.79
CA THR A 48 -6.90 0.15 1.52
C THR A 48 -7.73 0.86 2.56
N GLY A 49 -7.29 2.08 2.92
CA GLY A 49 -8.04 3.02 3.74
C GLY A 49 -8.12 4.39 3.06
N ILE A 50 -9.20 5.12 3.34
CA ILE A 50 -9.44 6.48 2.84
C ILE A 50 -9.43 7.44 4.03
N PHE A 51 -8.68 8.53 3.91
CA PHE A 51 -8.37 9.45 5.00
C PHE A 51 -8.46 10.91 4.54
N ASP A 52 -8.64 11.80 5.52
CA ASP A 52 -8.72 13.25 5.27
C ASP A 52 -7.33 13.89 5.20
N THR A 53 -6.35 13.26 5.84
CA THR A 53 -4.97 13.76 5.90
C THR A 53 -3.97 12.75 5.36
N PHE A 54 -2.80 13.24 4.94
CA PHE A 54 -1.70 12.41 4.49
C PHE A 54 -1.13 11.57 5.64
N GLU A 55 -1.04 12.16 6.84
CA GLU A 55 -0.49 11.55 8.05
C GLU A 55 -1.31 10.34 8.51
N GLU A 56 -2.64 10.41 8.41
CA GLU A 56 -3.52 9.27 8.70
C GLU A 56 -3.33 8.14 7.68
N ALA A 57 -3.23 8.48 6.40
CA ALA A 57 -2.96 7.49 5.35
C ALA A 57 -1.59 6.84 5.52
N GLU A 58 -0.58 7.61 5.92
CA GLU A 58 0.76 7.10 6.24
C GLU A 58 0.76 6.18 7.46
N ALA A 59 0.12 6.60 8.55
CA ALA A 59 -0.01 5.78 9.75
C ALA A 59 -0.73 4.46 9.46
N TYR A 60 -1.74 4.49 8.60
CA TYR A 60 -2.41 3.29 8.12
C TYR A 60 -1.48 2.38 7.31
N VAL A 61 -0.79 2.90 6.29
CA VAL A 61 0.13 2.10 5.46
C VAL A 61 1.22 1.48 6.32
N MET A 62 1.82 2.24 7.24
CA MET A 62 2.84 1.74 8.16
C MET A 62 2.31 0.67 9.11
N LYS A 63 1.10 0.86 9.65
CA LYS A 63 0.45 -0.13 10.52
C LYS A 63 0.17 -1.42 9.78
N GLU A 64 -0.39 -1.34 8.57
CA GLU A 64 -0.68 -2.52 7.75
C GLU A 64 0.60 -3.22 7.29
N TRP A 65 1.63 -2.45 6.95
CA TRP A 65 2.96 -2.98 6.63
C TRP A 65 3.51 -3.76 7.82
N ASN A 66 3.62 -3.14 8.99
CA ASN A 66 4.17 -3.79 10.19
C ASN A 66 3.33 -4.98 10.66
N ARG A 67 2.00 -4.90 10.56
CA ARG A 67 1.10 -6.03 10.86
C ARG A 67 1.40 -7.25 9.98
N ARG A 68 1.83 -7.01 8.75
CA ARG A 68 2.04 -8.04 7.74
C ARG A 68 3.48 -8.55 7.68
N PHE A 69 4.43 -7.67 8.03
CA PHE A 69 5.83 -7.81 7.65
C PHE A 69 6.82 -7.47 8.78
N GLY A 70 6.34 -7.02 9.94
CA GLY A 70 7.18 -6.65 11.07
C GLY A 70 7.65 -7.87 11.86
N ASP A 71 8.60 -8.61 11.30
CA ASP A 71 9.45 -9.58 12.00
C ASP A 71 10.85 -9.00 12.26
#